data_AF-A0A8T1YK00-F1
#
_entry.id   AF-A0A8T1YK00-F1
#
_cell.length_a   1.000
_cell.length_b   1.000
_cell.length_c   1.000
_cell.angle_alpha   90.00
_cell.angle_beta   90.00
_cell.angle_gamma   90.00
#
_symmetry.space_group_name_H-M   'P 1'
#
loop_
_entity.id
_entity.type
_entity.pdbx_description
1 polymer ?
#
loop_
_entity_poly.entity_id
_entity_poly.type
_entity_poly.pdbx_seq_one_letter_code
_entity_poly.pdbx_strand_id
1 'polypeptide(L)'
;MVFGSYVLIYFTILYTRRRLGIVTNEMMAVPKWRFAIIGFLEAIGVATGMAAAAMLPGPVIPILNQTFLVWQLLFALLILGKRFLLNQIAGCLLVAVGVVVAVSSGSGADTTLSGIGFLWPAVLVASAAFQAGASIIKEFVFNDAAKRLEGKSLDIFVVNSFGSGFQALFVFLLLPFLSNLKGIPFASLPSYLKDGAGCFFNTGAKISGCDGAPILPLLYIATNLAFNISLLHLVKISSAIVSSLAVMLSVPLSVYIMSKPLPYLPGGSSLSSNFTMGCIVLVLGLLLYNIPTTPTKQHTKTS
;
A
#
# COMPACT_ATOMS: atom_id res chain seq x y z
N MET A 1 14.66 10.40 5.69
CA MET A 1 15.71 9.51 5.14
C MET A 1 15.13 8.48 4.19
N VAL A 2 14.16 7.66 4.63
CA VAL A 2 13.53 6.57 3.85
C VAL A 2 13.01 6.99 2.45
N PHE A 3 12.20 8.05 2.34
CA PHE A 3 11.69 8.52 1.04
C PHE A 3 12.79 8.98 0.07
N GLY A 4 13.83 9.67 0.57
CA GLY A 4 14.96 10.10 -0.24
C GLY A 4 15.78 8.92 -0.77
N SER A 5 15.96 7.88 0.04
CA SER A 5 16.62 6.64 -0.39
C SER A 5 15.86 5.94 -1.51
N TYR A 6 14.52 5.88 -1.42
CA TYR A 6 13.69 5.30 -2.50
C TYR A 6 13.81 6.05 -3.82
N VAL A 7 13.74 7.38 -3.78
CA VAL A 7 13.90 8.22 -4.99
C VAL A 7 15.26 7.98 -5.62
N LEU A 8 16.35 8.01 -4.84
CA LEU A 8 17.69 7.78 -5.37
C LEU A 8 17.85 6.40 -6.01
N ILE A 9 17.35 5.34 -5.36
CA ILE A 9 17.44 3.97 -5.89
C ILE A 9 16.64 3.83 -7.18
N TYR A 10 15.39 4.31 -7.22
CA TYR A 10 14.55 4.19 -8.41
C TYR A 10 15.09 5.00 -9.60
N PHE A 11 15.53 6.24 -9.37
CA PHE A 11 16.12 7.05 -10.44
C PHE A 11 17.46 6.49 -10.94
N THR A 12 18.27 5.89 -10.06
CA THR A 12 19.52 5.22 -10.46
C THR A 12 19.24 4.01 -11.36
N ILE A 13 18.27 3.16 -10.98
CA ILE A 13 17.85 2.02 -11.79
C ILE A 13 17.29 2.49 -13.13
N LEU A 14 16.44 3.53 -13.13
CA LEU A 14 15.87 4.09 -14.35
C LEU A 14 16.96 4.64 -15.29
N TYR A 15 17.95 5.35 -14.74
CA TYR A 15 19.06 5.88 -15.52
C TYR A 15 19.90 4.76 -16.16
N THR A 16 20.22 3.70 -15.41
CA THR A 16 20.94 2.54 -15.93
C THR A 16 20.13 1.80 -17.00
N ARG A 17 18.83 1.59 -16.79
CA ARG A 17 17.95 0.94 -17.78
C ARG A 17 17.75 1.79 -19.05
N ARG A 18 17.79 3.11 -18.92
CA ARG A 18 17.79 4.04 -20.06
C ARG A 18 19.09 3.94 -20.86
N ARG A 19 20.23 3.86 -20.19
CA ARG A 19 21.54 3.65 -20.83
C ARG A 19 21.63 2.30 -21.54
N LEU A 20 20.94 1.28 -21.03
CA LEU A 20 20.84 -0.05 -21.64
C LEU A 20 19.80 -0.12 -22.78
N GLY A 21 19.14 0.98 -23.14
CA GLY A 21 18.14 1.01 -24.22
C GLY A 21 16.82 0.29 -23.91
N ILE A 22 16.65 -0.23 -22.70
CA ILE A 22 15.43 -0.94 -22.26
C ILE A 22 14.27 0.05 -22.09
N VAL A 23 14.57 1.28 -21.67
CA VAL A 23 13.60 2.38 -21.56
C VAL A 23 13.76 3.31 -22.77
N THR A 24 12.78 3.28 -23.67
CA THR A 24 12.77 4.10 -24.88
C THR A 24 12.33 5.54 -24.58
N ASN A 25 12.68 6.48 -25.47
CA ASN A 25 12.23 7.88 -25.33
C ASN A 25 10.70 8.01 -25.44
N GLU A 26 10.03 7.08 -26.13
CA GLU A 26 8.56 7.01 -26.20
C GLU A 26 7.93 6.67 -24.84
N MET A 27 8.55 5.78 -24.06
CA MET A 27 8.11 5.47 -22.69
C MET A 27 8.24 6.69 -21.75
N MET A 28 9.18 7.59 -22.04
CA MET A 28 9.40 8.83 -21.28
C MET A 28 8.47 9.99 -21.71
N ALA A 29 7.78 9.85 -22.86
CA ALA A 29 6.84 10.83 -23.38
C ALA A 29 5.45 10.74 -22.74
N VAL A 30 5.22 9.76 -21.86
CA VAL A 30 3.96 9.61 -21.10
C VAL A 30 3.68 10.91 -20.31
N PRO A 31 2.44 11.42 -20.33
CA PRO A 31 2.10 12.69 -19.70
C PRO A 31 2.42 12.71 -18.20
N LYS A 32 3.39 13.56 -17.82
CA LYS A 32 3.92 13.64 -16.45
C LYS A 32 2.89 14.08 -15.40
N TRP A 33 1.86 14.83 -15.81
CA TRP A 33 0.79 15.29 -14.92
C TRP A 33 0.03 14.12 -14.26
N ARG A 34 -0.07 12.96 -14.94
CA ARG A 34 -0.69 11.76 -14.35
C ARG A 34 0.14 11.21 -13.19
N PHE A 35 1.46 11.21 -13.33
CA PHE A 35 2.37 10.83 -12.23
C PHE A 35 2.35 11.83 -11.08
N ALA A 36 2.13 13.12 -11.38
CA ALA A 36 1.96 14.14 -10.35
C ALA A 36 0.69 13.92 -9.51
N ILE A 37 -0.45 13.58 -10.15
CA ILE A 37 -1.69 13.24 -9.42
C ILE A 37 -1.51 11.99 -8.57
N ILE A 38 -0.87 10.95 -9.11
CA ILE A 38 -0.54 9.74 -8.35
C ILE A 38 0.29 10.12 -7.11
N GLY A 39 1.39 10.85 -7.29
CA GLY A 39 2.26 11.26 -6.18
C GLY A 39 1.55 12.13 -5.14
N PHE A 40 0.64 13.01 -5.58
CA PHE A 40 -0.17 13.84 -4.68
C PHE A 40 -1.14 13.01 -3.83
N LEU A 41 -1.90 12.11 -4.46
CA LEU A 41 -2.83 11.22 -3.77
C LEU A 41 -2.11 10.29 -2.79
N GLU A 42 -0.96 9.73 -3.21
CA GLU A 42 -0.14 8.89 -2.32
C GLU A 42 0.45 9.69 -1.17
N ALA A 43 0.89 10.94 -1.40
CA ALA A 43 1.41 11.80 -0.34
C ALA A 43 0.34 12.12 0.71
N ILE A 44 -0.86 12.53 0.29
CA ILE A 44 -1.97 12.82 1.22
C ILE A 44 -2.43 11.55 1.92
N GLY A 45 -2.58 10.44 1.18
CA GLY A 45 -2.99 9.16 1.75
C GLY A 45 -2.01 8.66 2.81
N VAL A 46 -0.70 8.71 2.54
CA VAL A 46 0.32 8.32 3.51
C VAL A 46 0.36 9.29 4.70
N ALA A 47 0.27 10.59 4.47
CA ALA A 47 0.27 11.60 5.54
C ALA A 47 -0.91 11.43 6.51
N THR A 48 -2.13 11.34 5.97
CA THR A 48 -3.37 11.16 6.75
C THR A 48 -3.45 9.77 7.37
N GLY A 49 -3.03 8.73 6.64
CA GLY A 49 -2.97 7.35 7.13
C GLY A 49 -2.00 7.18 8.29
N MET A 50 -0.79 7.75 8.24
CA MET A 50 0.16 7.72 9.35
C MET A 50 -0.37 8.50 10.57
N ALA A 51 -1.03 9.64 10.35
CA ALA A 51 -1.62 10.42 11.43
C ALA A 51 -2.73 9.62 12.15
N ALA A 52 -3.63 8.97 11.40
CA ALA A 52 -4.66 8.12 11.98
C ALA A 52 -4.10 6.86 12.63
N ALA A 53 -3.12 6.20 12.01
CA ALA A 53 -2.48 5.00 12.55
C ALA A 53 -1.76 5.26 13.88
N ALA A 54 -1.26 6.47 14.12
CA ALA A 54 -0.66 6.84 15.40
C ALA A 54 -1.67 6.94 16.55
N MET A 55 -2.95 7.19 16.23
CA MET A 55 -4.04 7.42 17.20
C MET A 55 -4.96 6.21 17.35
N LEU A 56 -4.85 5.23 16.46
CA LEU A 56 -5.70 4.04 16.42
C LEU A 56 -4.98 2.82 17.02
N PRO A 57 -5.71 1.92 17.71
CA PRO A 57 -5.17 0.63 18.12
C PRO A 57 -4.73 -0.19 16.92
N GLY A 58 -3.59 -0.87 17.05
CA GLY A 58 -3.01 -1.72 16.00
C GLY A 58 -4.01 -2.69 15.33
N PRO A 59 -4.89 -3.39 16.06
CA PRO A 59 -5.88 -4.29 15.47
C PRO A 59 -6.98 -3.58 14.66
N VAL A 60 -7.30 -2.32 14.95
CA VAL A 60 -8.37 -1.57 14.25
C VAL A 60 -7.91 -1.11 12.86
N ILE A 61 -6.62 -0.86 12.68
CA ILE A 61 -6.03 -0.41 11.41
C ILE A 61 -6.32 -1.37 10.23
N PRO A 62 -6.01 -2.67 10.29
CA PRO A 62 -6.27 -3.60 9.18
C PRO A 62 -7.78 -3.82 8.92
N ILE A 63 -8.64 -3.66 9.94
CA ILE A 63 -10.11 -3.70 9.80
C ILE A 63 -10.58 -2.52 8.95
N LEU A 64 -10.17 -1.30 9.31
CA LEU A 64 -10.53 -0.09 8.55
C LEU A 64 -9.91 -0.06 7.16
N ASN A 65 -8.70 -0.60 7.00
CA ASN A 65 -8.06 -0.72 5.69
C ASN A 65 -8.77 -1.70 4.75
N GLN A 66 -9.74 -2.52 5.21
CA GLN A 66 -10.58 -3.29 4.29
C GLN A 66 -11.43 -2.41 3.36
N THR A 67 -11.73 -1.18 3.79
CA THR A 67 -12.42 -0.19 2.95
C THR A 67 -11.63 0.16 1.69
N PHE A 68 -10.32 -0.06 1.68
CA PHE A 68 -9.47 0.11 0.52
C PHE A 68 -9.97 -0.67 -0.71
N LEU A 69 -10.37 -1.94 -0.54
CA LEU A 69 -10.92 -2.74 -1.65
C LEU A 69 -12.23 -2.15 -2.19
N VAL A 70 -13.09 -1.66 -1.29
CA VAL A 70 -14.38 -1.05 -1.66
C VAL A 70 -14.14 0.20 -2.50
N TRP A 71 -13.21 1.06 -2.07
CA TRP A 71 -12.81 2.24 -2.82
C TRP A 71 -12.17 1.88 -4.16
N GLN A 72 -11.33 0.84 -4.21
CA GLN A 72 -10.73 0.39 -5.46
C GLN A 72 -11.77 -0.12 -6.45
N LEU A 73 -12.76 -0.89 -6.01
CA LEU A 73 -13.87 -1.33 -6.87
C LEU A 73 -14.64 -0.13 -7.41
N LEU A 74 -14.99 0.82 -6.55
CA LEU A 74 -15.70 2.04 -6.94
C LEU A 74 -14.90 2.86 -7.96
N PHE A 75 -13.63 3.13 -7.70
CA PHE A 75 -12.80 3.90 -8.63
C PHE A 75 -12.48 3.12 -9.91
N ALA A 76 -12.37 1.80 -9.87
CA ALA A 76 -12.21 1.00 -11.08
C ALA A 76 -13.48 1.01 -11.97
N LEU A 77 -14.68 1.07 -11.37
CA LEU A 77 -15.93 1.31 -12.10
C LEU A 77 -15.93 2.71 -12.74
N LEU A 78 -15.60 3.74 -11.96
CA LEU A 78 -15.71 5.14 -12.38
C LEU A 78 -14.61 5.59 -13.35
N ILE A 79 -13.36 5.22 -13.11
CA ILE A 79 -12.18 5.70 -13.85
C ILE A 79 -11.82 4.77 -15.01
N LEU A 80 -11.84 3.45 -14.79
CA LEU A 80 -11.48 2.47 -15.82
C LEU A 80 -12.68 1.97 -16.61
N GLY A 81 -13.91 2.23 -16.15
CA GLY A 81 -15.13 1.71 -16.79
C GLY A 81 -15.23 0.18 -16.75
N LYS A 82 -14.56 -0.48 -15.79
CA LYS A 82 -14.62 -1.94 -15.66
C LYS A 82 -16.03 -2.39 -15.31
N ARG A 83 -16.40 -3.59 -15.75
CA ARG A 83 -17.63 -4.27 -15.31
C ARG A 83 -17.23 -5.45 -14.44
N PHE A 84 -17.67 -5.44 -13.19
CA PHE A 84 -17.42 -6.53 -12.25
C PHE A 84 -18.57 -7.53 -12.28
N LEU A 85 -18.24 -8.82 -12.28
CA LEU A 85 -19.22 -9.87 -12.09
C LEU A 85 -19.62 -9.97 -10.61
N LEU A 86 -20.83 -10.48 -10.34
CA LEU A 86 -21.30 -10.70 -8.97
C LEU A 86 -20.32 -11.57 -8.16
N ASN A 87 -19.67 -12.55 -8.78
CA ASN A 87 -18.67 -13.40 -8.14
C ASN A 87 -17.44 -12.62 -7.68
N GLN A 88 -17.00 -11.62 -8.44
CA GLN A 88 -15.86 -10.77 -8.09
C GLN A 88 -16.20 -9.83 -6.93
N ILE A 89 -17.41 -9.24 -6.96
CA ILE A 89 -17.90 -8.39 -5.86
C ILE A 89 -18.05 -9.22 -4.58
N ALA A 90 -18.69 -10.40 -4.68
CA ALA A 90 -18.85 -11.33 -3.57
C ALA A 90 -17.50 -11.82 -3.02
N GLY A 91 -16.54 -12.13 -3.91
CA GLY A 91 -15.18 -12.52 -3.51
C GLY A 91 -14.46 -11.43 -2.72
N CYS A 92 -14.51 -10.16 -3.19
CA CYS A 92 -13.94 -9.04 -2.46
C CYS A 92 -14.59 -8.79 -1.10
N LEU A 93 -15.93 -8.88 -1.02
CA LEU A 93 -16.65 -8.75 0.25
C LEU A 93 -16.29 -9.88 1.21
N LEU A 94 -16.17 -11.12 0.71
CA LEU A 94 -15.82 -12.28 1.52
C LEU A 94 -14.38 -12.17 2.05
N VAL A 95 -13.44 -11.65 1.25
CA VAL A 95 -12.09 -11.31 1.72
C VAL A 95 -12.12 -10.26 2.82
N ALA A 96 -12.90 -9.18 2.65
CA ALA A 96 -13.03 -8.15 3.68
C ALA A 96 -13.57 -8.73 4.99
N VAL A 97 -14.63 -9.54 4.94
CA VAL A 97 -15.19 -10.24 6.11
C VAL A 97 -14.15 -11.18 6.73
N GLY A 98 -13.42 -11.95 5.92
CA GLY A 98 -12.38 -12.86 6.39
C GLY A 98 -11.27 -12.15 7.17
N VAL A 99 -10.79 -10.99 6.70
CA VAL A 99 -9.82 -10.19 7.45
C VAL A 99 -10.41 -9.64 8.75
N VAL A 100 -11.64 -9.11 8.72
CA VAL A 100 -12.29 -8.58 9.94
C VAL A 100 -12.40 -9.66 11.01
N VAL A 101 -12.88 -10.85 10.64
CA VAL A 101 -13.00 -12.00 11.56
C VAL A 101 -11.63 -12.45 12.06
N ALA A 102 -10.62 -12.53 11.18
CA ALA A 102 -9.27 -12.94 11.57
C ALA A 102 -8.65 -11.96 12.59
N VAL A 103 -8.84 -10.66 12.40
CA VAL A 103 -8.23 -9.64 13.26
C VAL A 103 -9.01 -9.41 14.56
N SER A 104 -10.35 -9.44 14.53
CA SER A 104 -11.17 -9.26 15.74
C SER A 104 -10.99 -10.40 16.75
N SER A 105 -10.47 -11.54 16.29
CA SER A 105 -10.13 -12.70 17.11
C SER A 105 -8.90 -12.50 18.00
N GLY A 106 -8.10 -11.46 17.76
CA GLY A 106 -7.03 -11.04 18.65
C GLY A 106 -7.60 -10.31 19.87
N SER A 107 -7.26 -10.76 21.07
CA SER A 107 -7.68 -10.21 22.36
C SER A 107 -7.40 -8.69 22.44
N GLY A 108 -8.38 -7.85 22.09
CA GLY A 108 -8.24 -6.39 22.16
C GLY A 108 -9.13 -5.56 21.23
N ALA A 109 -9.91 -6.16 20.33
CA ALA A 109 -10.77 -5.40 19.39
C ALA A 109 -12.07 -4.87 20.03
N ASP A 110 -12.73 -5.65 20.88
CA ASP A 110 -14.12 -5.36 21.32
C ASP A 110 -14.23 -4.24 22.37
N THR A 111 -13.18 -3.97 23.14
CA THR A 111 -13.14 -2.91 24.17
C THR A 111 -12.48 -1.61 23.71
N THR A 112 -11.87 -1.57 22.52
CA THR A 112 -11.04 -0.42 22.08
C THR A 112 -11.73 0.55 21.14
N LEU A 113 -12.80 0.15 20.44
CA LEU A 113 -13.55 1.03 19.52
C LEU A 113 -14.49 2.02 20.24
N SER A 114 -14.95 1.72 21.46
CA SER A 114 -15.90 2.57 22.20
C SER A 114 -15.26 3.82 22.82
N GLY A 115 -13.94 3.88 22.91
CA GLY A 115 -13.20 5.02 23.49
C GLY A 115 -12.62 6.00 22.46
N ILE A 116 -12.76 5.74 21.17
CA ILE A 116 -12.09 6.51 20.11
C ILE A 116 -13.12 7.38 19.37
N GLY A 117 -12.87 8.70 19.33
CA GLY A 117 -13.68 9.62 18.54
C GLY A 117 -13.70 9.24 17.06
N PHE A 118 -14.87 9.33 16.42
CA PHE A 118 -15.13 8.94 15.03
C PHE A 118 -14.18 9.58 13.98
N LEU A 119 -13.52 10.68 14.35
CA LEU A 119 -12.60 11.42 13.50
C LEU A 119 -11.43 10.57 12.98
N TRP A 120 -10.72 9.84 13.84
CA TRP A 120 -9.53 9.09 13.42
C TRP A 120 -9.84 7.87 12.54
N PRO A 121 -10.89 7.06 12.85
CA PRO A 121 -11.38 6.05 11.92
C PRO A 121 -11.77 6.64 10.56
N ALA A 122 -12.50 7.77 10.54
CA ALA A 122 -12.91 8.43 9.31
C ALA A 122 -11.70 8.93 8.48
N VAL A 123 -10.68 9.49 9.13
CA VAL A 123 -9.43 9.91 8.48
C VAL A 123 -8.70 8.71 7.86
N LEU A 124 -8.68 7.56 8.54
CA LEU A 124 -8.05 6.35 7.99
C LEU A 124 -8.81 5.83 6.75
N VAL A 125 -10.15 5.84 6.79
CA VAL A 125 -10.98 5.44 5.63
C VAL A 125 -10.79 6.42 4.45
N ALA A 126 -10.70 7.72 4.73
CA ALA A 126 -10.41 8.73 3.70
C ALA A 126 -9.01 8.54 3.10
N SER A 127 -8.01 8.26 3.94
CA SER A 127 -6.66 7.88 3.51
C SER A 127 -6.69 6.68 2.56
N ALA A 128 -7.44 5.63 2.90
CA ALA A 128 -7.59 4.45 2.07
C ALA A 128 -8.20 4.80 0.70
N ALA A 129 -9.14 5.74 0.63
CA ALA A 129 -9.70 6.23 -0.63
C ALA A 129 -8.64 6.89 -1.51
N PHE A 130 -7.81 7.78 -0.96
CA PHE A 130 -6.73 8.44 -1.73
C PHE A 130 -5.71 7.42 -2.28
N GLN A 131 -5.30 6.47 -1.44
CA GLN A 131 -4.36 5.42 -1.86
C GLN A 131 -4.99 4.49 -2.91
N ALA A 132 -6.28 4.17 -2.77
CA ALA A 132 -7.01 3.36 -3.75
C ALA A 132 -7.08 4.09 -5.10
N GLY A 133 -7.42 5.37 -5.09
CA GLY A 133 -7.43 6.22 -6.28
C GLY A 133 -6.07 6.24 -6.99
N ALA A 134 -4.98 6.40 -6.24
CA ALA A 134 -3.62 6.34 -6.81
C ALA A 134 -3.31 4.99 -7.46
N SER A 135 -3.70 3.87 -6.82
CA SER A 135 -3.52 2.51 -7.36
C SER A 135 -4.30 2.30 -8.67
N ILE A 136 -5.55 2.76 -8.74
CA ILE A 136 -6.39 2.68 -9.93
C ILE A 136 -5.86 3.57 -11.06
N ILE A 137 -5.38 4.79 -10.76
CA ILE A 137 -4.76 5.67 -11.76
C ILE A 137 -3.45 5.07 -12.28
N LYS A 138 -2.65 4.39 -11.45
CA LYS A 138 -1.48 3.63 -11.92
C LYS A 138 -1.88 2.55 -12.92
N GLU A 139 -2.93 1.79 -12.64
CA GLU A 139 -3.47 0.79 -13.57
C GLU A 139 -3.94 1.45 -14.89
N PHE A 140 -4.63 2.58 -14.81
CA PHE A 140 -5.05 3.35 -15.99
C PHE A 140 -3.83 3.79 -16.83
N VAL A 141 -2.76 4.28 -16.20
CA VAL A 141 -1.54 4.68 -16.90
C VAL A 141 -0.87 3.49 -17.59
N PHE A 142 -0.82 2.31 -16.96
CA PHE A 142 -0.30 1.10 -17.60
C PHE A 142 -1.14 0.70 -18.82
N ASN A 143 -2.47 0.74 -18.72
CA ASN A 143 -3.37 0.41 -19.82
C ASN A 143 -3.29 1.42 -20.98
N ASP A 144 -3.28 2.73 -20.68
CA ASP A 144 -3.14 3.78 -21.70
C ASP A 144 -1.76 3.72 -22.39
N ALA A 145 -0.69 3.44 -21.64
CA ALA A 145 0.64 3.28 -22.22
C ALA A 145 0.73 2.04 -23.13
N ALA A 146 0.09 0.92 -22.76
CA ALA A 146 0.04 -0.28 -23.61
C ALA A 146 -0.66 0.01 -24.95
N LYS A 147 -1.71 0.84 -24.95
CA LYS A 147 -2.40 1.28 -26.18
C LYS A 147 -1.52 2.19 -27.05
N ARG A 148 -0.76 3.11 -26.44
CA ARG A 148 0.10 4.07 -27.16
C ARG A 148 1.38 3.46 -27.71
N LEU A 149 1.89 2.40 -27.07
CA LEU A 149 3.16 1.78 -27.43
C LEU A 149 2.97 0.50 -28.26
N GLU A 150 1.84 0.38 -28.98
CA GLU A 150 1.51 -0.75 -29.87
C GLU A 150 1.63 -2.12 -29.18
N GLY A 151 1.20 -2.22 -27.92
CA GLY A 151 1.29 -3.45 -27.13
C GLY A 151 2.62 -3.64 -26.39
N LYS A 152 3.61 -2.75 -26.56
CA LYS A 152 4.80 -2.74 -25.70
C LYS A 152 4.43 -2.24 -24.30
N SER A 153 4.82 -3.01 -23.30
CA SER A 153 4.48 -2.70 -21.91
C SER A 153 5.37 -1.57 -21.36
N LEU A 154 4.76 -0.59 -20.69
CA LEU A 154 5.50 0.47 -20.00
C LEU A 154 6.42 -0.14 -18.92
N ASP A 155 7.65 0.35 -18.84
CA ASP A 155 8.56 -0.06 -17.78
C ASP A 155 8.07 0.46 -16.41
N ILE A 156 8.00 -0.45 -15.44
CA ILE A 156 7.48 -0.18 -14.08
C ILE A 156 8.31 0.91 -13.39
N PHE A 157 9.62 0.96 -13.66
CA PHE A 157 10.52 1.92 -13.05
C PHE A 157 10.24 3.35 -13.53
N VAL A 158 9.62 3.56 -14.70
CA VAL A 158 9.18 4.90 -15.14
C VAL A 158 8.08 5.40 -14.21
N VAL A 159 7.02 4.61 -14.03
CA VAL A 159 5.88 4.95 -13.16
C VAL A 159 6.34 5.14 -11.72
N ASN A 160 7.19 4.24 -11.22
CA ASN A 160 7.61 4.26 -9.83
C ASN A 160 8.61 5.39 -9.53
N SER A 161 9.53 5.71 -10.45
CA SER A 161 10.48 6.81 -10.25
C SER A 161 9.77 8.16 -10.27
N PHE A 162 8.94 8.43 -11.29
CA PHE A 162 8.19 9.69 -11.35
C PHE A 162 7.15 9.79 -10.23
N GLY A 163 6.42 8.70 -9.94
CA GLY A 163 5.48 8.64 -8.82
C GLY A 163 6.15 8.92 -7.47
N SER A 164 7.25 8.23 -7.16
CA SER A 164 8.01 8.44 -5.91
C SER A 164 8.64 9.84 -5.85
N GLY A 165 9.09 10.38 -6.98
CA GLY A 165 9.64 11.74 -7.05
C GLY A 165 8.60 12.80 -6.70
N PHE A 166 7.40 12.74 -7.31
CA PHE A 166 6.30 13.65 -6.98
C PHE A 166 5.77 13.41 -5.57
N GLN A 167 5.64 12.15 -5.14
CA GLN A 167 5.25 11.82 -3.76
C GLN A 167 6.24 12.44 -2.76
N ALA A 168 7.54 12.27 -2.94
CA ALA A 168 8.54 12.85 -2.06
C ALA A 168 8.47 14.39 -2.02
N LEU A 169 8.22 15.03 -3.17
CA LEU A 169 8.02 16.47 -3.26
C LEU A 169 6.80 16.92 -2.44
N PHE A 170 5.65 16.27 -2.61
CA PHE A 170 4.43 16.63 -1.87
C PHE A 170 4.53 16.29 -0.38
N VAL A 171 5.15 15.17 -0.01
CA VAL A 171 5.42 14.84 1.39
C VAL A 171 6.33 15.90 2.01
N PHE A 172 7.39 16.33 1.31
CA PHE A 172 8.27 17.39 1.78
C PHE A 172 7.51 18.71 1.98
N LEU A 173 6.60 19.05 1.07
CA LEU A 173 5.72 20.21 1.19
C LEU A 173 4.73 20.11 2.36
N LEU A 174 4.30 18.90 2.70
CA LEU A 174 3.42 18.61 3.85
C LEU A 174 4.18 18.49 5.18
N LEU A 175 5.51 18.40 5.19
CA LEU A 175 6.30 18.24 6.41
C LEU A 175 6.03 19.33 7.46
N PRO A 176 5.98 20.64 7.13
CA PRO A 176 5.74 21.68 8.14
C PRO A 176 4.40 21.48 8.87
N PHE A 177 3.37 21.08 8.13
CA PHE A 177 2.05 20.78 8.67
C PHE A 177 2.07 19.52 9.55
N LEU A 178 2.72 18.45 9.10
CA LEU A 178 2.85 17.20 9.85
C LEU A 178 3.68 17.35 11.13
N SER A 179 4.74 18.16 11.09
CA SER A 179 5.55 18.49 12.26
C SER A 179 4.72 19.25 13.31
N ASN A 180 3.90 20.20 12.88
CA ASN A 180 3.01 20.93 13.77
C ASN A 180 1.97 20.01 14.42
N LEU A 181 1.37 19.09 13.67
CA LEU A 181 0.44 18.07 14.20
C LEU A 181 1.08 17.14 15.23
N LYS A 182 2.38 16.85 15.10
CA LYS A 182 3.15 16.07 16.10
C LYS A 182 3.68 16.93 17.26
N GLY A 183 3.39 18.23 17.29
CA GLY A 183 3.88 19.15 18.32
C GLY A 183 5.39 19.43 18.24
N ILE A 184 6.03 19.18 17.10
CA ILE A 184 7.46 19.40 16.89
C ILE A 184 7.66 20.75 16.20
N PRO A 185 8.35 21.72 16.84
CA PRO A 185 8.71 22.99 16.19
C PRO A 185 9.53 22.73 14.92
N PHE A 186 9.19 23.40 13.81
CA PHE A 186 9.92 23.21 12.55
C PHE A 186 11.43 23.51 12.69
N ALA A 187 11.80 24.42 13.59
CA ALA A 187 13.18 24.78 13.89
C ALA A 187 14.02 23.63 14.48
N SER A 188 13.41 22.64 15.14
CA SER A 188 14.12 21.47 15.67
C SER A 188 14.17 20.29 14.68
N LEU A 189 13.49 20.38 13.54
CA LEU A 189 13.51 19.32 12.53
C LEU A 189 14.93 18.95 12.05
N PRO A 190 15.87 19.91 11.84
CA PRO A 190 17.25 19.58 11.51
C PRO A 190 17.99 18.81 12.60
N SER A 191 17.75 19.12 13.89
CA SER A 191 18.36 18.36 14.99
C SER A 191 17.79 16.95 15.08
N TYR A 192 16.46 16.77 14.91
CA TYR A 192 15.86 15.43 14.83
C TYR A 192 16.41 14.60 13.66
N LEU A 193 16.65 15.21 12.50
CA LEU A 193 17.28 14.52 11.36
C LEU A 193 18.73 14.13 11.66
N LYS A 194 19.48 15.00 12.35
CA LYS A 194 20.86 14.73 12.75
C LYS A 194 20.93 13.61 13.78
N ASP A 195 20.06 13.62 14.77
CA ASP A 195 19.99 12.59 15.82
C ASP A 195 19.56 11.24 15.22
N GLY A 196 18.58 11.25 14.31
CA GLY A 196 18.19 10.05 13.56
C GLY A 196 19.31 9.50 12.67
N ALA A 197 20.10 10.38 12.02
CA ALA A 197 21.27 9.97 11.24
C ALA A 197 22.38 9.42 12.14
N GLY A 198 22.62 10.03 13.31
CA GLY A 198 23.57 9.54 14.31
C GLY A 198 23.19 8.15 14.84
N CYS A 199 21.90 7.91 15.09
CA CYS A 199 21.37 6.60 15.45
C CYS A 199 21.54 5.58 14.31
N PHE A 200 21.29 5.98 13.06
CA PHE A 200 21.44 5.11 11.89
C PHE A 200 22.90 4.72 11.62
N PHE A 201 23.81 5.69 11.60
CA PHE A 201 25.24 5.46 11.35
C PHE A 201 26.02 5.05 12.61
N ASN A 202 25.32 4.83 13.72
CA ASN A 202 25.89 4.49 15.03
C ASN A 202 27.06 5.41 15.45
N THR A 203 26.96 6.69 15.09
CA THR A 203 27.99 7.73 15.29
C THR A 203 27.45 8.80 16.23
N GLY A 204 27.33 8.46 17.52
CA GLY A 204 26.89 9.42 18.54
C GLY A 204 26.38 8.74 19.80
N ALA A 205 27.18 8.80 20.86
CA ALA A 205 26.91 8.21 22.17
C ALA A 205 25.60 8.72 22.83
N LYS A 206 24.92 7.84 23.58
CA LYS A 206 23.78 8.08 24.51
C LYS A 206 22.39 8.38 23.92
N ILE A 207 22.00 7.80 22.78
CA ILE A 207 20.59 7.72 22.40
C ILE A 207 20.07 6.30 22.73
N SER A 208 19.18 6.17 23.71
CA SER A 208 18.55 4.89 24.06
C SER A 208 17.58 4.45 22.96
N GLY A 209 17.63 3.19 22.54
CA GLY A 209 16.70 2.62 21.55
C GLY A 209 17.22 2.56 20.10
N CYS A 210 18.54 2.67 19.89
CA CYS A 210 19.17 2.45 18.59
C CYS A 210 19.56 0.97 18.33
N ASP A 211 19.02 0.05 19.12
CA ASP A 211 19.37 -1.37 19.04
C ASP A 211 19.02 -1.95 17.67
N GLY A 212 20.02 -2.55 17.01
CA GLY A 212 19.89 -3.17 15.68
C GLY A 212 19.99 -2.20 14.49
N ALA A 213 20.29 -0.91 14.70
CA ALA A 213 20.76 -0.02 13.63
C ALA A 213 22.21 -0.35 13.23
N PRO A 214 22.60 -0.29 11.94
CA PRO A 214 21.78 0.06 10.76
C PRO A 214 21.04 -1.14 10.13
N ILE A 215 21.31 -2.37 10.57
CA ILE A 215 20.90 -3.59 9.86
C ILE A 215 19.38 -3.73 9.77
N LEU A 216 18.64 -3.52 10.86
CA LEU A 216 17.18 -3.60 10.88
C LEU A 216 16.52 -2.56 9.95
N PRO A 217 16.87 -1.26 10.02
CA PRO A 217 16.42 -0.27 9.04
C PRO A 217 16.76 -0.62 7.58
N LEU A 218 17.96 -1.12 7.30
CA LEU A 218 18.37 -1.50 5.95
C LEU A 218 17.57 -2.69 5.42
N LEU A 219 17.35 -3.70 6.27
CA LEU A 219 16.52 -4.86 5.93
C LEU A 219 15.09 -4.42 5.64
N TYR A 220 14.52 -3.55 6.46
CA TYR A 220 13.20 -2.97 6.23
C TYR A 220 13.11 -2.26 4.87
N ILE A 221 14.08 -1.40 4.55
CA ILE A 221 14.11 -0.68 3.27
C ILE A 221 14.19 -1.67 2.10
N ALA A 222 15.06 -2.68 2.19
CA ALA A 222 15.25 -3.69 1.14
C ALA A 222 13.99 -4.55 0.93
N THR A 223 13.37 -5.04 2.00
CA THR A 223 12.14 -5.83 1.92
C THR A 223 10.97 -5.00 1.39
N ASN A 224 10.81 -3.76 1.86
CA ASN A 224 9.75 -2.87 1.39
C ASN A 224 9.94 -2.46 -0.08
N LEU A 225 11.19 -2.26 -0.52
CA LEU A 225 11.53 -2.04 -1.92
C LEU A 225 11.13 -3.24 -2.79
N ALA A 226 11.52 -4.45 -2.39
CA ALA A 226 11.17 -5.68 -3.10
C ALA A 226 9.65 -5.86 -3.17
N PHE A 227 8.94 -5.66 -2.06
CA PHE A 227 7.48 -5.74 -1.98
C PHE A 227 6.79 -4.75 -2.94
N ASN A 228 7.17 -3.47 -2.94
CA ASN A 228 6.59 -2.47 -3.83
C ASN A 228 6.84 -2.78 -5.31
N ILE A 229 8.03 -3.29 -5.67
CA ILE A 229 8.34 -3.71 -7.04
C ILE A 229 7.47 -4.91 -7.44
N SER A 230 7.37 -5.93 -6.57
CA SER A 230 6.52 -7.11 -6.80
C SER A 230 5.06 -6.74 -6.97
N LEU A 231 4.54 -5.80 -6.16
CA LEU A 231 3.16 -5.33 -6.29
C LEU A 231 2.92 -4.61 -7.61
N LEU A 232 3.80 -3.68 -8.00
CA LEU A 232 3.65 -3.00 -9.29
C LEU A 232 3.74 -3.96 -10.47
N HIS A 233 4.59 -4.99 -10.37
CA HIS A 233 4.67 -6.05 -11.36
C HIS A 233 3.36 -6.84 -11.46
N LEU A 234 2.73 -7.14 -10.32
CA LEU A 234 1.42 -7.79 -10.28
C LEU A 234 0.30 -6.90 -10.82
N VAL A 235 0.31 -5.60 -10.52
CA VAL A 235 -0.64 -4.61 -11.09
C VAL A 235 -0.51 -4.57 -12.61
N LYS A 236 0.73 -4.62 -13.12
CA LYS A 236 1.03 -4.61 -14.55
C LYS A 236 0.52 -5.86 -15.28
N ILE A 237 0.63 -7.04 -14.70
CA ILE A 237 0.23 -8.31 -15.35
C ILE A 237 -1.27 -8.59 -15.17
N SER A 238 -1.84 -8.19 -14.03
CA SER A 238 -3.21 -8.52 -13.67
C SER A 238 -4.07 -7.26 -13.51
N SER A 239 -4.21 -6.76 -12.28
CA SER A 239 -4.96 -5.53 -11.97
C SER A 239 -4.61 -5.03 -10.56
N ALA A 240 -4.99 -3.80 -10.25
CA ALA A 240 -4.86 -3.23 -8.92
C ALA A 240 -5.64 -4.02 -7.86
N ILE A 241 -6.84 -4.50 -8.21
CA ILE A 241 -7.70 -5.26 -7.29
C ILE A 241 -7.09 -6.63 -6.98
N VAL A 242 -6.64 -7.38 -7.99
CA VAL A 242 -5.95 -8.68 -7.79
C VAL A 242 -4.69 -8.50 -6.94
N SER A 243 -3.94 -7.43 -7.18
CA SER A 243 -2.75 -7.13 -6.39
C SER A 243 -3.08 -6.88 -4.93
N SER A 244 -4.17 -6.17 -4.67
CA SER A 244 -4.60 -5.82 -3.31
C SER A 244 -5.19 -7.03 -2.57
N LEU A 245 -5.91 -7.89 -3.29
CA LEU A 245 -6.35 -9.20 -2.81
C LEU A 245 -5.17 -10.09 -2.41
N ALA A 246 -4.10 -10.11 -3.21
CA ALA A 246 -2.87 -10.84 -2.88
C ALA A 246 -2.17 -10.28 -1.64
N VAL A 247 -2.16 -8.95 -1.46
CA VAL A 247 -1.65 -8.31 -0.23
C VAL A 247 -2.49 -8.68 0.99
N MET A 248 -3.81 -8.84 0.84
CA MET A 248 -4.65 -9.18 1.99
C MET A 248 -4.34 -10.56 2.58
N LEU A 249 -3.73 -11.48 1.82
CA LEU A 249 -3.18 -12.74 2.36
C LEU A 249 -2.03 -12.51 3.34
N SER A 250 -1.27 -11.41 3.19
CA SER A 250 -0.16 -11.13 4.09
C SER A 250 -0.64 -10.70 5.47
N VAL A 251 -1.86 -10.15 5.59
CA VAL A 251 -2.43 -9.68 6.87
C VAL A 251 -2.55 -10.81 7.91
N PRO A 252 -3.27 -11.92 7.66
CA PRO A 252 -3.32 -13.03 8.61
C PRO A 252 -1.95 -13.67 8.81
N LEU A 253 -1.10 -13.72 7.78
CA LEU A 253 0.26 -14.23 7.92
C LEU A 253 1.08 -13.38 8.91
N SER A 254 0.98 -12.06 8.84
CA SER A 254 1.62 -11.15 9.79
C SER A 254 1.09 -11.35 11.20
N VAL A 255 -0.24 -11.48 11.39
CA VAL A 255 -0.85 -11.76 12.70
C VAL A 255 -0.35 -13.10 13.26
N TYR A 256 -0.26 -14.13 12.42
CA TYR A 256 0.28 -15.43 12.79
C TYR A 256 1.76 -15.34 13.21
N ILE A 257 2.59 -14.61 12.46
CA ILE A 257 4.01 -14.41 12.79
C ILE A 257 4.17 -13.63 14.10
N MET A 258 3.39 -12.56 14.31
CA MET A 258 3.41 -11.75 15.54
C MET A 258 2.91 -12.52 16.77
N SER A 259 2.12 -13.58 16.59
CA SER A 259 1.70 -14.47 17.67
C SER A 259 2.83 -15.33 18.24
N LYS A 260 3.95 -15.48 17.51
CA LYS A 260 5.12 -16.23 17.95
C LYS A 260 6.04 -15.32 18.78
N PRO A 261 6.75 -15.86 19.79
CA PRO A 261 7.74 -15.10 20.53
C PRO A 261 8.92 -14.75 19.60
N LEU A 262 8.89 -13.55 19.03
CA LEU A 262 9.93 -13.03 18.17
C LEU A 262 10.95 -12.23 18.98
N PRO A 263 12.25 -12.28 18.63
CA PRO A 263 13.23 -11.39 19.22
C PRO A 263 12.80 -9.93 18.98
N TYR A 264 12.94 -9.07 20.00
CA TYR A 264 12.55 -7.65 20.01
C TYR A 264 11.04 -7.33 20.10
N LEU A 265 10.14 -8.31 20.21
CA LEU A 265 8.70 -8.09 20.35
C LEU A 265 8.16 -8.65 21.68
N PRO A 266 7.31 -7.92 22.41
CA PRO A 266 6.76 -8.40 23.67
C PRO A 266 5.76 -9.55 23.41
N GLY A 267 5.99 -10.69 24.09
CA GLY A 267 5.07 -11.80 24.34
C GLY A 267 4.14 -12.26 23.22
N GLY A 268 4.33 -13.49 22.72
CA GLY A 268 3.39 -14.12 21.77
C GLY A 268 2.00 -14.36 22.38
N SER A 269 0.94 -13.98 21.67
CA SER A 269 -0.46 -14.16 22.07
C SER A 269 -1.05 -15.46 21.53
N SER A 270 -1.91 -16.13 22.30
CA SER A 270 -2.64 -17.33 21.83
C SER A 270 -3.68 -16.95 20.77
N LEU A 271 -3.62 -17.60 19.60
CA LEU A 271 -4.58 -17.43 18.52
C LEU A 271 -5.90 -18.14 18.86
N SER A 272 -7.03 -17.43 18.73
CA SER A 272 -8.39 -18.00 18.90
C SER A 272 -8.80 -18.86 17.69
N SER A 273 -9.72 -19.82 17.89
CA SER A 273 -10.33 -20.63 16.82
C SER A 273 -10.96 -19.77 15.71
N ASN A 274 -11.45 -18.58 16.07
CA ASN A 274 -12.03 -17.61 15.13
C ASN A 274 -11.00 -17.06 14.12
N PHE A 275 -9.70 -17.05 14.45
CA PHE A 275 -8.64 -16.65 13.52
C PHE A 275 -8.55 -17.63 12.33
N THR A 276 -8.58 -18.93 12.61
CA THR A 276 -8.56 -19.97 11.58
C THR A 276 -9.78 -19.87 10.67
N MET A 277 -10.96 -19.62 11.24
CA MET A 277 -12.18 -19.38 10.47
C MET A 277 -12.05 -18.16 9.54
N GLY A 278 -11.52 -17.04 10.04
CA GLY A 278 -11.26 -15.84 9.23
C GLY A 278 -10.31 -16.11 8.06
N CYS A 279 -9.24 -16.87 8.28
CA CYS A 279 -8.31 -17.30 7.24
C CYS A 279 -8.99 -18.16 6.16
N ILE A 280 -9.84 -19.11 6.56
CA ILE A 280 -10.58 -19.96 5.61
C ILE A 280 -11.52 -19.11 4.76
N VAL A 281 -12.29 -18.21 5.39
CA VAL A 281 -13.22 -17.31 4.69
C VAL A 281 -12.47 -16.41 3.70
N LEU A 282 -11.31 -15.89 4.09
CA LEU A 282 -10.46 -15.09 3.22
C LEU A 282 -9.99 -15.88 1.99
N VAL A 283 -9.49 -17.11 2.18
CA VAL A 283 -9.05 -17.97 1.08
C VAL A 283 -10.22 -18.33 0.16
N LEU A 284 -11.40 -18.62 0.71
CA LEU A 284 -12.61 -18.86 -0.09
C LEU A 284 -13.01 -17.63 -0.92
N GLY A 285 -12.88 -16.42 -0.36
CA GLY A 285 -13.14 -15.17 -1.09
C GLY A 285 -12.20 -14.97 -2.27
N LEU A 286 -10.93 -15.32 -2.11
CA LEU A 286 -9.96 -15.29 -3.19
C LEU A 286 -10.26 -16.33 -4.27
N LEU A 287 -10.62 -17.55 -3.87
CA LEU A 287 -11.00 -18.58 -4.83
C LEU A 287 -12.23 -18.12 -5.63
N LEU A 288 -13.26 -17.61 -4.95
CA LEU A 288 -14.47 -17.09 -5.59
C LEU A 288 -14.18 -15.96 -6.58
N TYR A 289 -13.26 -15.04 -6.23
CA TYR A 289 -12.84 -13.97 -7.13
C TYR A 289 -12.11 -14.49 -8.38
N ASN A 290 -11.35 -15.57 -8.26
CA ASN A 290 -10.51 -16.13 -9.32
C ASN A 290 -11.20 -17.21 -10.17
N ILE A 291 -12.44 -17.60 -9.87
CA ILE A 291 -13.18 -18.55 -10.71
C ILE A 291 -13.35 -17.96 -12.13
N PRO A 292 -12.85 -18.62 -13.19
CA PRO A 292 -13.04 -18.16 -14.56
C PRO A 292 -14.53 -18.20 -14.90
N THR A 293 -15.16 -17.04 -15.00
CA THR A 293 -16.51 -16.95 -15.56
C THR A 293 -16.39 -16.92 -17.07
N THR A 294 -16.54 -18.08 -17.72
CA THR A 294 -16.72 -18.16 -19.16
C THR A 294 -17.93 -17.29 -19.55
N PRO A 295 -17.80 -16.32 -20.46
CA PRO A 295 -18.97 -15.63 -20.97
C PRO A 295 -19.80 -16.64 -21.74
N THR A 296 -21.00 -16.95 -21.26
CA THR A 296 -21.98 -17.73 -21.99
C THR A 296 -22.28 -16.97 -23.28
N LYS A 297 -21.70 -17.42 -24.41
CA LYS A 297 -22.12 -16.99 -25.74
C LYS A 297 -23.60 -17.36 -25.85
N GLN A 298 -24.49 -16.37 -25.73
CA GLN A 298 -25.85 -16.51 -26.20
C GLN A 298 -25.75 -16.68 -27.72
N HIS A 299 -25.89 -17.92 -28.18
CA HIS A 299 -26.07 -18.21 -29.59
C HIS A 299 -27.40 -17.59 -30.03
N THR A 300 -27.28 -16.61 -30.91
CA THR A 300 -28.33 -15.98 -31.70
C THR A 300 -29.30 -17.03 -32.24
N LYS A 301 -30.59 -16.92 -31.89
CA LYS A 301 -31.67 -17.49 -32.69
C LYS A 301 -31.84 -16.60 -33.92
N THR A 302 -31.37 -17.06 -35.07
CA THR A 302 -31.93 -16.66 -36.37
C THR A 302 -32.75 -17.84 -36.86
N SER A 303 -34.07 -17.69 -36.75
CA SER A 303 -35.02 -18.36 -37.65
C SER A 303 -35.09 -17.57 -38.96
#